data_AF-A0A3D1PD31-F1
#
_entry.id   AF-A0A3D1PD31-F1
#
_cell.length_a   1.000
_cell.length_b   1.000
_cell.length_c   1.000
_cell.angle_alpha   90.00
_cell.angle_beta   90.00
_cell.angle_gamma   90.00
#
_symmetry.space_group_name_H-M   'P 1'
#
loop_
_entity.id
_entity.type
_entity.pdbx_description
1 polymer ?
#
loop_
_entity_poly.entity_id
_entity_poly.type
_entity_poly.pdbx_seq_one_letter_code
_entity_poly.pdbx_strand_id
1 'polypeptide(L)' 'GHAMIIDPWGVILADAGEKPGVAIAEIKPSRLEQVRRQMPSLQHRVFV' A
#
# COMPACT_ATOMS: atom_id res chain seq x y z
N GLY A 1 -4.80 -16.75 8.38
CA GLY A 1 -5.06 -16.38 6.98
C GLY A 1 -4.87 -14.89 6.80
N HIS A 2 -5.36 -14.34 5.70
CA HIS A 2 -5.42 -12.92 5.35
C HIS A 2 -4.09 -12.23 5.07
N ALA A 3 -3.14 -12.92 4.41
CA ALA A 3 -2.03 -12.19 3.81
C ALA A 3 -2.59 -11.19 2.77
N MET A 4 -2.28 -9.91 2.91
CA MET A 4 -2.83 -8.85 2.08
C MET A 4 -1.75 -8.02 1.41
N ILE A 5 -2.08 -7.50 0.22
CA ILE A 5 -1.30 -6.49 -0.49
C ILE A 5 -2.15 -5.21 -0.50
N ILE A 6 -1.61 -4.11 0.02
CA ILE A 6 -2.34 -2.86 0.23
C ILE A 6 -1.55 -1.71 -0.41
N ASP A 7 -2.25 -0.78 -1.06
CA ASP A 7 -1.66 0.42 -1.64
C ASP A 7 -1.29 1.47 -0.56
N PRO A 8 -0.47 2.48 -0.89
CA PRO A 8 -0.04 3.49 0.07
C PRO A 8 -1.16 4.39 0.66
N TRP A 9 -2.38 4.33 0.11
CA TRP A 9 -3.56 5.05 0.59
C TRP A 9 -4.51 4.15 1.40
N GLY A 10 -4.14 2.89 1.62
CA GLY A 10 -4.95 1.92 2.38
C GLY A 10 -5.93 1.11 1.52
N VAL A 11 -5.84 1.15 0.19
CA VAL A 11 -6.70 0.34 -0.70
C VAL A 11 -6.19 -1.10 -0.73
N ILE A 12 -7.05 -2.07 -0.42
CA ILE A 12 -6.71 -3.49 -0.50
C ILE A 12 -6.66 -3.91 -1.97
N LEU A 13 -5.50 -4.35 -2.43
CA LEU A 13 -5.27 -4.81 -3.81
C LEU A 13 -5.49 -6.32 -3.95
N ALA A 14 -5.16 -7.09 -2.92
CA ALA A 14 -5.45 -8.52 -2.85
C ALA A 14 -5.47 -9.01 -1.40
N ASP A 15 -6.31 -10.01 -1.12
CA ASP A 15 -6.39 -10.75 0.16
C ASP A 15 -6.33 -12.26 -0.14
N ALA A 16 -5.44 -12.98 0.54
CA ALA A 16 -5.27 -14.43 0.42
C ALA A 16 -6.37 -15.22 1.16
N GLY A 17 -7.18 -14.57 1.99
CA GLY A 17 -8.29 -15.17 2.74
C GLY A 17 -7.86 -16.14 3.83
N GLU A 18 -8.81 -16.88 4.39
CA GLU A 18 -8.57 -17.74 5.55
C GLU A 18 -7.83 -19.04 5.21
N LYS A 19 -8.10 -19.60 4.02
CA LYS A 19 -7.57 -20.90 3.58
C LYS A 19 -6.16 -20.75 2.99
N PRO A 20 -5.33 -21.81 2.99
CA PRO A 20 -4.04 -21.79 2.30
C PRO A 20 -4.21 -21.41 0.83
N GLY A 21 -3.41 -20.46 0.37
CA GLY A 21 -3.51 -19.88 -0.97
C GLY A 21 -2.46 -18.78 -1.19
N VAL A 22 -2.55 -18.11 -2.34
CA VAL A 22 -1.62 -17.04 -2.73
C VAL A 22 -2.42 -15.82 -3.18
N ALA A 23 -2.00 -14.63 -2.75
CA ALA A 23 -2.49 -13.35 -3.24
C ALA A 23 -1.47 -12.74 -4.22
N ILE A 24 -1.95 -12.27 -5.37
CA ILE A 24 -1.13 -11.64 -6.41
C ILE A 24 -1.80 -10.31 -6.80
N ALA A 25 -1.03 -9.22 -6.82
CA ALA A 25 -1.49 -7.92 -7.26
C ALA A 25 -0.39 -7.16 -8.01
N GLU A 26 -0.79 -6.29 -8.93
CA GLU A 26 0.11 -5.38 -9.65
C GLU A 26 0.45 -4.16 -8.77
N ILE A 27 1.74 -3.82 -8.66
CA ILE A 27 2.20 -2.60 -8.00
C ILE A 27 2.64 -1.61 -9.06
N LYS A 28 1.95 -0.46 -9.14
CA LYS A 28 2.26 0.62 -10.07
C LYS A 28 3.12 1.69 -9.38
N PRO A 29 4.38 1.94 -9.78
CA PRO A 29 5.21 2.98 -9.20
C PRO A 29 4.59 4.38 -9.29
N SER A 30 3.83 4.66 -10.35
CA SER A 30 3.11 5.93 -10.54
C SER A 30 2.09 6.22 -9.43
N ARG A 31 1.44 5.18 -8.86
CA ARG A 31 0.49 5.34 -7.75
C ARG A 31 1.20 5.78 -6.47
N LEU A 32 2.38 5.21 -6.20
CA LEU A 32 3.20 5.59 -5.04
C LEU A 32 3.63 7.06 -5.13
N GLU A 33 4.11 7.48 -6.30
CA GLU A 33 4.50 8.87 -6.54
C GLU A 33 3.32 9.84 -6.40
N GLN A 34 2.16 9.48 -6.94
CA GLN A 34 0.93 10.27 -6.80
C GLN A 34 0.54 10.47 -5.34
N VAL A 35 0.49 9.38 -4.57
CA VAL A 35 0.09 9.41 -3.14
C VAL A 35 1.06 10.27 -2.32
N ARG A 36 2.38 10.11 -2.53
CA ARG A 36 3.39 10.89 -1.79
C ARG A 36 3.34 12.38 -2.11
N ARG A 37 2.90 12.78 -3.31
CA ARG A 37 2.64 14.20 -3.64
C ARG A 37 1.40 14.74 -2.96
N GLN A 38 0.35 13.92 -2.85
CA GLN A 38 -0.90 14.30 -2.19
C GLN A 38 -0.75 14.38 -0.66
N MET A 39 0.06 13.49 -0.07
CA MET A 39 0.33 13.44 1.37
C MET A 39 1.84 13.30 1.64
N PRO A 40 2.60 14.41 1.60
CA PRO A 40 4.06 14.38 1.75
C PRO A 40 4.49 14.30 3.22
N SER A 41 4.00 13.30 3.96
CA SER A 41 4.21 13.17 5.41
C SER A 41 5.69 13.20 5.83
N LEU A 42 6.59 12.70 4.98
CA LEU A 42 8.03 12.74 5.24
C LEU A 42 8.61 14.17 5.17
N GLN A 43 8.05 15.06 4.36
CA GLN A 43 8.46 16.46 4.28
C GLN A 43 7.96 17.27 5.48
N HIS A 44 6.80 16.89 6.02
CA HIS A 44 6.25 17.51 7.23
C HIS A 44 6.96 17.05 8.51
N ARG A 45 7.84 16.03 8.43
CA ARG A 45 8.54 15.49 9.60
C ARG A 45 9.59 16.48 10.10
N VAL A 46 9.38 17.01 11.30
CA VAL A 46 10.37 17.82 12.03
C VAL A 46 11.04 16.94 13.08
N PHE A 47 12.37 16.94 13.11
CA PHE A 47 13.14 16.33 14.19
C PHE A 47 13.39 17.42 15.24
N VAL A 48 12.76 17.27 16.41
CA VAL A 48 13.03 18.09 17.60
C VAL A 48 14.03 17.35 18.47
#